data_AF-B9WBJ7-F1
#
_entry.id   AF-B9WBJ7-F1
#
_cell.length_a   1.000
_cell.length_b   1.000
_cell.length_c   1.000
_cell.angle_alpha   90.00
_cell.angle_beta   90.00
_cell.angle_gamma   90.00
#
_symmetry.space_group_name_H-M   'P 1'
#
loop_
_entity.id
_entity.type
_entity.pdbx_description
1 polymer ?
#
loop_
_entity_poly.entity_id
_entity_poly.type
_entity_poly.pdbx_seq_one_letter_code
_entity_poly.pdbx_strand_id
1 'polypeptide(L)'
;MTQYLSKDSLFLKLPTELSIDEISLQDLYHDISSLTTTTTTTTTSETIYNSIINKTYYLLKSINDVSIALKLWQIRLTCHLFNNQLNYAKKESINLNNTLYLHENHNITPPPPLMGVSSTFNSTSTSASASSLSLSNGSTPNITTTTTTNNPIYPLPKNNQLIIDFKLLILLLRLKNFPNMNLINELYKLIYQLRLKRNDNNNNNNNNNNNDTNGINDDQLILIKNLQNLSYDNIVILTLTKNYLTLINFLNNLIQELQELNEKDDKLENMINCSNYEFNYYSNINLIYLIINLIVYHNQNHIDVVINDGDGDTKFNHIWNTQINQTTKNSLIYTLQHISPSLSSTNSLHDNNNDSQESILQFKCDSIQDLGQLIQQGKITGRIICSLLGIWDLSNTFGFILSNNDNNNNNNNNNNNNNNNNNNTLRFMKNNFQENQQQQLDINTLSNDEIINKCCHLLNDQWCKYINKVYGLE
;
A
#
# COMPACT_ATOMS: atom_id res chain seq x y z
N MET A 1 -21.03 21.21 -2.22
CA MET A 1 -21.31 21.02 -3.66
C MET A 1 -20.34 19.96 -4.19
N THR A 2 -20.75 18.68 -4.19
CA THR A 2 -19.96 17.49 -4.62
C THR A 2 -20.03 17.23 -6.12
N GLN A 3 -20.71 18.09 -6.89
CA GLN A 3 -21.04 17.88 -8.31
C GLN A 3 -19.83 17.58 -9.21
N TYR A 4 -18.62 17.94 -8.78
CA TYR A 4 -17.40 17.61 -9.51
C TYR A 4 -16.96 16.14 -9.32
N LEU A 5 -17.26 15.51 -8.17
CA LEU A 5 -16.95 14.11 -7.82
C LEU A 5 -17.97 13.10 -8.35
N SER A 6 -19.09 13.58 -8.89
CA SER A 6 -20.20 12.76 -9.38
C SER A 6 -20.36 12.80 -10.91
N LYS A 7 -19.41 13.39 -11.64
CA LYS A 7 -19.46 13.48 -13.11
C LYS A 7 -19.33 12.10 -13.77
N ASP A 8 -20.15 11.82 -14.78
CA ASP A 8 -20.11 10.53 -15.51
C ASP A 8 -18.75 10.25 -16.15
N SER A 9 -18.04 11.30 -16.56
CA SER A 9 -16.68 11.20 -17.11
C SER A 9 -15.66 10.59 -16.15
N LEU A 10 -15.95 10.50 -14.85
CA LEU A 10 -15.07 9.88 -13.87
C LEU A 10 -15.14 8.35 -13.92
N PHE A 11 -16.30 7.80 -14.30
CA PHE A 11 -16.59 6.38 -14.23
C PHE A 11 -16.31 5.71 -15.58
N LEU A 12 -15.59 4.60 -15.56
CA LEU A 12 -15.41 3.74 -16.73
C LEU A 12 -16.34 2.53 -16.66
N LYS A 13 -16.61 2.01 -15.48
CA LYS A 13 -17.59 0.95 -15.28
C LYS A 13 -18.92 1.56 -14.83
N LEU A 14 -19.80 1.77 -15.79
CA LEU A 14 -21.19 2.18 -15.54
C LEU A 14 -22.04 0.96 -15.15
N PRO A 15 -23.03 1.10 -14.26
CA PRO A 15 -23.95 0.03 -13.96
C PRO A 15 -24.72 -0.40 -15.21
N THR A 16 -24.83 -1.71 -15.43
CA THR A 16 -25.62 -2.29 -16.52
C THR A 16 -27.11 -2.40 -16.19
N GLU A 17 -27.46 -2.34 -14.91
CA GLU A 17 -28.83 -2.43 -14.40
C GLU A 17 -29.27 -1.08 -13.87
N LEU A 18 -30.41 -0.58 -14.36
CA LEU A 18 -31.09 0.60 -13.82
C LEU A 18 -31.61 0.25 -12.42
N SER A 19 -31.06 0.87 -11.38
CA SER A 19 -31.67 0.77 -10.05
C SER A 19 -32.97 1.56 -10.05
N ILE A 20 -34.09 0.87 -9.88
CA ILE A 20 -35.42 1.48 -9.75
C ILE A 20 -35.61 2.01 -8.32
N ASP A 21 -34.86 1.47 -7.35
CA ASP A 21 -34.91 1.81 -5.93
C ASP A 21 -33.78 2.76 -5.52
N GLU A 22 -34.05 3.62 -4.53
CA GLU A 22 -33.05 4.49 -3.89
C GLU A 22 -32.03 3.64 -3.12
N ILE A 23 -30.82 3.50 -3.67
CA ILE A 23 -29.72 2.77 -3.03
C ILE A 23 -29.25 3.56 -1.80
N SER A 24 -29.24 2.89 -0.65
CA SER A 24 -28.82 3.45 0.63
C SER A 24 -27.39 3.03 1.02
N LEU A 25 -26.79 3.72 2.01
CA LEU A 25 -25.49 3.32 2.57
C LEU A 25 -25.59 2.00 3.35
N GLN A 26 -26.76 1.65 3.86
CA GLN A 26 -27.05 0.38 4.51
C GLN A 26 -26.94 -0.78 3.53
N ASP A 27 -27.44 -0.62 2.30
CA ASP A 27 -27.32 -1.63 1.25
C ASP A 27 -25.86 -1.90 0.87
N LEU A 28 -25.02 -0.86 0.90
CA LEU A 28 -23.58 -0.98 0.70
C LEU A 28 -22.91 -1.75 1.87
N TYR A 29 -23.30 -1.43 3.12
CA TYR A 29 -22.78 -2.10 4.30
C TYR A 29 -23.10 -3.60 4.31
N HIS A 30 -24.31 -4.00 3.94
CA HIS A 30 -24.71 -5.40 3.89
C HIS A 30 -23.90 -6.20 2.88
N ASP A 31 -23.65 -5.66 1.68
CA ASP A 31 -22.79 -6.33 0.68
C ASP A 31 -21.36 -6.51 1.20
N ILE A 32 -20.77 -5.47 1.80
CA ILE A 32 -19.41 -5.54 2.34
C ILE A 32 -19.34 -6.54 3.51
N SER A 33 -20.36 -6.57 4.37
CA SER A 33 -20.44 -7.53 5.48
C SER A 33 -20.63 -8.97 5.01
N SER A 34 -21.25 -9.19 3.86
CA SER A 34 -21.36 -10.52 3.27
C SER A 34 -19.99 -11.08 2.86
N LEU A 35 -19.06 -10.23 2.41
CA LEU A 35 -17.68 -10.64 2.06
C LEU A 35 -16.90 -11.20 3.25
N THR A 36 -17.20 -10.76 4.47
CA THR A 36 -16.46 -11.16 5.69
C THR A 36 -17.02 -12.41 6.33
N THR A 37 -18.32 -12.71 6.11
CA THR A 37 -19.06 -13.75 6.84
C THR A 37 -19.19 -15.08 6.10
N THR A 38 -18.97 -15.11 4.79
CA THR A 38 -19.11 -16.33 3.99
C THR A 38 -17.77 -16.84 3.48
N THR A 39 -17.55 -18.17 3.61
CA THR A 39 -16.54 -18.94 2.87
C THR A 39 -16.91 -18.88 1.38
N THR A 40 -16.64 -17.74 0.76
CA THR A 40 -17.07 -17.43 -0.60
C THR A 40 -16.18 -18.13 -1.61
N THR A 41 -16.82 -18.78 -2.57
CA THR A 41 -16.14 -19.21 -3.81
C THR A 41 -15.75 -17.98 -4.62
N THR A 42 -14.70 -18.09 -5.44
CA THR A 42 -14.18 -16.97 -6.26
C THR A 42 -15.25 -16.28 -7.09
N THR A 43 -16.19 -17.04 -7.66
CA THR A 43 -17.32 -16.51 -8.45
C THR A 43 -18.29 -15.68 -7.60
N THR A 44 -18.57 -16.10 -6.36
CA THR A 44 -19.45 -15.35 -5.45
C THR A 44 -18.81 -14.04 -4.96
N SER A 45 -17.50 -14.01 -4.76
CA SER A 45 -16.80 -12.77 -4.38
C SER A 45 -16.80 -11.75 -5.52
N GLU A 46 -16.60 -12.18 -6.77
CA GLU A 46 -16.64 -11.28 -7.94
C GLU A 46 -18.02 -10.61 -8.11
N THR A 47 -19.11 -11.38 -7.93
CA THR A 47 -20.47 -10.83 -8.00
C THR A 47 -20.72 -9.78 -6.92
N ILE A 48 -20.25 -10.02 -5.69
CA ILE A 48 -20.41 -9.07 -4.58
C ILE A 48 -19.58 -7.80 -4.82
N TYR A 49 -18.32 -7.92 -5.28
CA TYR A 49 -17.52 -6.75 -5.62
C TYR A 49 -18.14 -5.92 -6.75
N ASN A 50 -18.70 -6.57 -7.77
CA ASN A 50 -19.41 -5.87 -8.84
C ASN A 50 -20.67 -5.15 -8.34
N SER A 51 -21.42 -5.75 -7.41
CA SER A 51 -22.56 -5.10 -6.73
C SER A 51 -22.11 -3.86 -5.97
N ILE A 52 -21.06 -3.96 -5.15
CA ILE A 52 -20.49 -2.84 -4.39
C ILE A 52 -20.06 -1.70 -5.34
N ILE A 53 -19.36 -2.03 -6.43
CA ILE A 53 -18.95 -1.05 -7.45
C ILE A 53 -20.17 -0.33 -8.04
N ASN A 54 -21.25 -1.05 -8.37
CA ASN A 54 -22.46 -0.42 -8.90
C ASN A 54 -23.15 0.48 -7.86
N LYS A 55 -23.28 0.02 -6.61
CA LYS A 55 -23.86 0.81 -5.51
C LYS A 55 -23.08 2.11 -5.25
N THR A 56 -21.75 2.05 -5.27
CA THR A 56 -20.92 3.26 -5.10
C THR A 56 -21.16 4.32 -6.18
N TYR A 57 -21.44 3.92 -7.43
CA TYR A 57 -21.78 4.86 -8.51
C TYR A 57 -23.07 5.63 -8.19
N TYR A 58 -24.13 4.93 -7.82
CA TYR A 58 -25.42 5.54 -7.50
C TYR A 58 -25.34 6.44 -6.25
N LEU A 59 -24.63 5.99 -5.21
CA LEU A 59 -24.41 6.78 -4.00
C LEU A 59 -23.60 8.06 -4.27
N LEU A 60 -22.58 8.00 -5.14
CA LEU A 60 -21.81 9.18 -5.53
C LEU A 60 -22.66 10.22 -6.28
N LYS A 61 -23.74 9.80 -6.93
CA LYS A 61 -24.68 10.71 -7.61
C LYS A 61 -25.64 11.40 -6.64
N SER A 62 -26.01 10.75 -5.54
CA SER A 62 -26.97 11.28 -4.57
C SER A 62 -26.34 12.03 -3.39
N ILE A 63 -25.08 11.73 -3.04
CA ILE A 63 -24.44 12.30 -1.85
C ILE A 63 -23.92 13.73 -2.06
N ASN A 64 -24.21 14.61 -1.10
CA ASN A 64 -23.77 16.01 -1.12
C ASN A 64 -22.54 16.31 -0.24
N ASP A 65 -22.12 15.33 0.57
CA ASP A 65 -20.96 15.44 1.45
C ASP A 65 -19.68 14.98 0.72
N VAL A 66 -18.68 15.85 0.69
CA VAL A 66 -17.37 15.60 0.06
C VAL A 66 -16.60 14.51 0.80
N SER A 67 -16.64 14.48 2.14
CA SER A 67 -15.95 13.49 2.97
C SER A 67 -16.48 12.08 2.67
N ILE A 68 -17.81 11.94 2.63
CA ILE A 68 -18.46 10.66 2.32
C ILE A 68 -18.19 10.27 0.86
N ALA A 69 -18.26 11.22 -0.08
CA ALA A 69 -17.93 10.95 -1.48
C ALA A 69 -16.50 10.44 -1.67
N LEU A 70 -15.51 11.01 -0.95
CA LEU A 70 -14.12 10.54 -1.03
C LEU A 70 -13.96 9.13 -0.45
N LYS A 71 -14.65 8.80 0.65
CA LYS A 71 -14.67 7.43 1.20
C LYS A 71 -15.34 6.42 0.23
N LEU A 72 -16.42 6.82 -0.43
CA LEU A 72 -17.05 6.01 -1.48
C LEU A 72 -16.08 5.75 -2.65
N TRP A 73 -15.33 6.76 -3.07
CA TRP A 73 -14.27 6.60 -4.08
C TRP A 73 -13.17 5.65 -3.60
N GLN A 74 -12.73 5.73 -2.34
CA GLN A 74 -11.79 4.78 -1.76
C GLN A 74 -12.32 3.34 -1.82
N ILE A 75 -13.58 3.12 -1.42
CA ILE A 75 -14.23 1.81 -1.48
C ILE A 75 -14.26 1.29 -2.91
N ARG A 76 -14.70 2.13 -3.86
CA ARG A 76 -14.82 1.77 -5.27
C ARG A 76 -13.49 1.34 -5.88
N LEU A 77 -12.44 2.15 -5.70
CA LEU A 77 -11.10 1.86 -6.23
C LEU A 77 -10.51 0.58 -5.61
N THR A 78 -10.71 0.38 -4.30
CA THR A 78 -10.27 -0.83 -3.59
C THR A 78 -11.00 -2.07 -4.10
N CYS A 79 -12.32 -1.98 -4.35
CA CYS A 79 -13.09 -3.10 -4.90
C CYS A 79 -12.65 -3.46 -6.33
N HIS A 80 -12.34 -2.47 -7.19
CA HIS A 80 -11.76 -2.77 -8.50
C HIS A 80 -10.42 -3.51 -8.38
N LEU A 81 -9.57 -3.13 -7.43
CA LEU A 81 -8.28 -3.80 -7.21
C LEU A 81 -8.47 -5.24 -6.73
N PHE A 82 -9.35 -5.47 -5.74
CA PHE A 82 -9.64 -6.80 -5.22
C PHE A 82 -10.27 -7.70 -6.28
N ASN A 83 -11.11 -7.13 -7.15
CA ASN A 83 -11.80 -7.85 -8.22
C ASN A 83 -10.99 -8.02 -9.52
N ASN A 84 -9.66 -8.01 -9.47
CA ASN A 84 -8.76 -8.16 -10.65
C ASN A 84 -9.03 -7.17 -11.79
N GLN A 85 -9.66 -6.03 -11.50
CA GLN A 85 -10.03 -4.99 -12.46
C GLN A 85 -9.04 -3.81 -12.40
N LEU A 86 -7.74 -4.10 -12.39
CA LEU A 86 -6.69 -3.08 -12.21
C LEU A 86 -6.77 -1.96 -13.27
N ASN A 87 -7.10 -2.30 -14.51
CA ASN A 87 -7.25 -1.30 -15.58
C ASN A 87 -8.37 -0.28 -15.28
N TYR A 88 -9.48 -0.73 -14.67
CA TYR A 88 -10.55 0.17 -14.24
C TYR A 88 -10.07 1.02 -13.05
N ALA A 89 -9.45 0.38 -12.04
CA ALA A 89 -8.90 1.09 -10.88
C ALA A 89 -7.93 2.21 -11.28
N LYS A 90 -6.98 1.93 -12.20
CA LYS A 90 -5.99 2.90 -12.68
C LYS A 90 -6.63 4.06 -13.43
N LYS A 91 -7.53 3.78 -14.38
CA LYS A 91 -8.13 4.84 -15.20
C LYS A 91 -9.10 5.71 -14.40
N GLU A 92 -9.91 5.11 -13.53
CA GLU A 92 -10.80 5.87 -12.64
C GLU A 92 -10.02 6.66 -11.58
N SER A 93 -8.90 6.13 -11.05
CA SER A 93 -8.04 6.88 -10.13
C SER A 93 -7.40 8.09 -10.81
N ILE A 94 -6.97 7.97 -12.07
CA ILE A 94 -6.45 9.10 -12.85
C ILE A 94 -7.54 10.16 -13.02
N ASN A 95 -8.76 9.76 -13.39
CA ASN A 95 -9.88 10.69 -13.56
C ASN A 95 -10.22 11.42 -12.26
N LEU A 96 -10.26 10.69 -11.14
CA LEU A 96 -10.50 11.24 -9.81
C LEU A 96 -9.38 12.20 -9.39
N ASN A 97 -8.12 11.78 -9.51
CA ASN A 97 -6.95 12.61 -9.19
C ASN A 97 -6.96 13.92 -9.98
N ASN A 98 -7.18 13.82 -11.29
CA ASN A 98 -7.22 14.98 -12.17
C ASN A 98 -8.32 15.96 -11.77
N THR A 99 -9.47 15.44 -11.38
CA THR A 99 -10.63 16.21 -10.96
C THR A 99 -10.39 16.90 -9.61
N LEU A 100 -9.78 16.21 -8.65
CA LEU A 100 -9.35 16.78 -7.38
C LEU A 100 -8.29 17.87 -7.59
N TYR A 101 -7.29 17.61 -8.44
CA TYR A 101 -6.23 18.57 -8.74
C TYR A 101 -6.78 19.85 -9.38
N LEU A 102 -7.65 19.73 -10.39
CA LEU A 102 -8.26 20.89 -11.06
C LEU A 102 -9.20 21.67 -10.14
N HIS A 103 -9.93 20.97 -9.26
CA HIS A 103 -10.76 21.63 -8.24
C HIS A 103 -9.91 22.42 -7.22
N GLU A 104 -8.70 21.98 -6.90
CA GLU A 104 -7.82 22.81 -6.05
C GLU A 104 -7.14 23.96 -6.82
N ASN A 105 -6.95 23.79 -8.13
CA ASN A 105 -6.21 24.71 -8.99
C ASN A 105 -7.10 25.27 -10.10
N HIS A 106 -8.16 25.98 -9.71
CA HIS A 106 -9.16 26.59 -10.61
C HIS A 106 -8.58 27.46 -11.74
N ASN A 107 -7.33 27.91 -11.62
CA ASN A 107 -6.64 28.73 -12.62
C ASN A 107 -5.99 27.92 -13.75
N ILE A 108 -6.03 26.59 -13.68
CA ILE A 108 -5.44 25.70 -14.70
C ILE A 108 -6.59 25.22 -15.60
N THR A 109 -6.77 25.86 -16.75
CA THR A 109 -7.64 25.31 -17.80
C THR A 109 -7.03 24.01 -18.32
N PRO A 110 -7.79 22.89 -18.37
CA PRO A 110 -7.28 21.64 -18.91
C PRO A 110 -6.86 21.84 -20.37
N PRO A 111 -5.80 21.14 -20.84
CA PRO A 111 -5.43 21.22 -22.24
C PRO A 111 -6.65 20.78 -23.07
N PRO A 112 -7.00 21.53 -24.13
CA PRO A 112 -8.14 21.17 -24.95
C PRO A 112 -7.92 19.75 -25.50
N PRO A 113 -8.97 18.91 -25.58
CA PRO A 113 -8.85 17.63 -26.26
C PRO A 113 -8.34 17.91 -27.67
N LEU A 114 -7.32 17.17 -28.10
CA LEU A 114 -6.81 17.19 -29.47
C LEU A 114 -7.91 16.68 -30.41
N MET A 115 -8.89 17.53 -30.72
CA MET A 115 -9.74 17.34 -31.88
C MET A 115 -8.84 17.61 -33.09
N GLY A 116 -8.76 16.63 -34.00
CA GLY A 116 -8.00 16.75 -35.24
C GLY A 116 -8.44 17.96 -36.01
N VAL A 117 -7.67 19.05 -35.92
CA VAL A 117 -7.87 20.23 -36.74
C VAL A 117 -7.07 20.01 -38.01
N SER A 118 -7.78 19.77 -39.10
CA SER A 118 -7.27 19.84 -40.46
C SER A 118 -6.45 21.13 -40.62
N SER A 119 -5.18 20.96 -40.98
CA SER A 119 -4.24 22.03 -41.25
C SER A 119 -4.79 22.98 -42.33
N THR A 120 -5.18 24.18 -41.94
CA THR A 120 -5.17 25.33 -42.85
C THR A 120 -4.28 26.38 -42.23
N PHE A 121 -3.16 26.63 -42.90
CA PHE A 121 -2.22 27.70 -42.62
C PHE A 121 -2.98 29.04 -42.47
N ASN A 122 -2.71 29.78 -41.39
CA ASN A 122 -2.34 31.19 -41.49
C ASN A 122 -1.79 31.73 -40.17
N SER A 123 -0.61 32.30 -40.29
CA SER A 123 0.17 33.05 -39.30
C SER A 123 -0.36 34.47 -39.10
N THR A 124 -0.48 34.92 -37.84
CA THR A 124 0.00 36.24 -37.35
C THR A 124 -0.25 36.44 -35.84
N SER A 125 0.85 36.48 -35.07
CA SER A 125 1.17 37.30 -33.87
C SER A 125 0.09 37.77 -32.87
N THR A 126 0.23 37.46 -31.57
CA THR A 126 0.81 38.32 -30.50
C THR A 126 0.52 37.80 -29.06
N SER A 127 1.60 37.65 -28.27
CA SER A 127 1.75 37.75 -26.80
C SER A 127 0.63 37.36 -25.81
N ALA A 128 0.90 36.33 -24.99
CA ALA A 128 0.90 36.45 -23.51
C ALA A 128 1.59 35.24 -22.86
N SER A 129 2.45 35.53 -21.90
CA SER A 129 3.40 34.63 -21.25
C SER A 129 2.76 33.80 -20.13
N ALA A 130 2.95 32.48 -20.17
CA ALA A 130 2.95 31.63 -18.98
C ALA A 130 3.91 30.45 -19.23
N SER A 131 5.07 30.52 -18.60
CA SER A 131 6.17 29.57 -18.68
C SER A 131 5.76 28.20 -18.11
N SER A 132 5.49 27.25 -19.00
CA SER A 132 5.54 25.82 -18.68
C SER A 132 6.92 25.28 -19.09
N LEU A 133 7.66 24.76 -18.12
CA LEU A 133 8.91 24.05 -18.35
C LEU A 133 8.58 22.72 -19.05
N SER A 134 8.51 22.75 -20.38
CA SER A 134 8.61 21.57 -21.23
C SER A 134 10.09 21.39 -21.59
N LEU A 135 10.74 20.40 -20.98
CA LEU A 135 12.06 19.98 -21.43
C LEU A 135 11.89 19.10 -22.68
N SER A 136 12.21 19.71 -23.81
CA SER A 136 12.47 19.02 -25.07
C SER A 136 13.74 18.17 -24.96
N ASN A 137 13.62 16.87 -25.22
CA ASN A 137 14.73 16.08 -25.75
C ASN A 137 14.22 15.28 -26.94
N GLY A 138 14.67 15.68 -28.13
CA GLY A 138 14.45 14.96 -29.36
C GLY A 138 15.32 13.71 -29.42
N SER A 139 14.69 12.58 -29.71
CA SER A 139 15.22 11.49 -30.53
C SER A 139 14.02 10.62 -30.90
N THR A 140 13.63 10.69 -32.16
CA THR A 140 12.51 9.97 -32.78
C THR A 140 12.58 8.45 -32.55
N PRO A 141 11.44 7.81 -32.27
CA PRO A 141 11.20 6.47 -32.80
C PRO A 141 9.87 6.38 -33.56
N ASN A 142 9.87 5.47 -34.54
CA ASN A 142 8.80 5.14 -35.46
C ASN A 142 7.39 5.11 -34.84
N ILE A 143 6.48 5.78 -35.55
CA ILE A 143 5.04 5.75 -35.35
C ILE A 143 4.53 4.36 -35.72
N THR A 144 4.14 3.58 -34.72
CA THR A 144 3.10 2.55 -34.88
C THR A 144 1.83 3.11 -34.25
N THR A 145 0.85 3.37 -35.10
CA THR A 145 -0.47 3.93 -34.79
C THR A 145 -1.29 2.96 -33.94
N THR A 146 -1.39 3.22 -32.64
CA THR A 146 -2.57 2.87 -31.84
C THR A 146 -3.01 4.12 -31.09
N THR A 147 -4.16 4.65 -31.47
CA THR A 147 -4.83 5.79 -30.85
C THR A 147 -5.21 5.46 -29.41
N THR A 148 -4.37 5.81 -28.43
CA THR A 148 -4.80 5.92 -27.03
C THR A 148 -5.14 7.38 -26.74
N THR A 149 -6.41 7.64 -26.42
CA THR A 149 -6.88 8.88 -25.83
C THR A 149 -6.22 9.04 -24.46
N ASN A 150 -4.99 9.56 -24.42
CA ASN A 150 -4.26 9.75 -23.18
C ASN A 150 -4.83 10.97 -22.46
N ASN A 151 -5.69 10.73 -21.46
CA ASN A 151 -6.07 11.76 -20.49
C ASN A 151 -4.79 12.35 -19.88
N PRO A 152 -4.66 13.68 -19.76
CA PRO A 152 -3.49 14.29 -19.14
C PRO A 152 -3.38 13.78 -17.70
N ILE A 153 -2.18 13.37 -17.27
CA ILE A 153 -1.96 12.90 -15.89
C ILE A 153 -1.46 14.10 -15.07
N TYR A 154 -2.32 14.65 -14.20
CA TYR A 154 -1.93 15.78 -13.33
C TYR A 154 -1.18 15.32 -12.08
N PRO A 155 -0.35 16.16 -11.45
CA PRO A 155 0.22 15.90 -10.13
C PRO A 155 -0.85 15.55 -9.08
N LEU A 156 -0.44 14.93 -7.96
CA LEU A 156 -1.35 14.79 -6.81
C LEU A 156 -1.89 16.16 -6.36
N PRO A 157 -3.14 16.23 -5.86
CA PRO A 157 -3.66 17.43 -5.22
C PRO A 157 -2.76 17.82 -4.03
N LYS A 158 -2.68 19.13 -3.76
CA LYS A 158 -1.94 19.65 -2.62
C LYS A 158 -2.63 19.31 -1.30
N ASN A 159 -3.94 19.00 -1.34
CA ASN A 159 -4.76 18.69 -0.17
C ASN A 159 -4.72 19.81 0.88
N ASN A 160 -4.83 21.07 0.43
CA ASN A 160 -4.68 22.26 1.29
C ASN A 160 -5.67 22.26 2.47
N GLN A 161 -6.86 21.67 2.28
CA GLN A 161 -7.91 21.60 3.30
C GLN A 161 -7.83 20.31 4.14
N LEU A 162 -6.88 19.42 3.85
CA LEU A 162 -6.69 18.12 4.51
C LEU A 162 -7.95 17.22 4.50
N ILE A 163 -8.84 17.43 3.51
CA ILE A 163 -10.10 16.67 3.38
C ILE A 163 -9.84 15.27 2.82
N ILE A 164 -8.82 15.12 1.97
CA ILE A 164 -8.46 13.82 1.39
C ILE A 164 -7.65 13.04 2.43
N ASP A 165 -8.17 11.89 2.84
CA ASP A 165 -7.47 11.00 3.77
C ASP A 165 -6.18 10.45 3.13
N PHE A 166 -5.16 10.22 3.96
CA PHE A 166 -3.85 9.71 3.55
C PHE A 166 -3.97 8.37 2.81
N LYS A 167 -4.88 7.50 3.27
CA LYS A 167 -5.15 6.20 2.64
C LYS A 167 -5.59 6.34 1.18
N LEU A 168 -6.45 7.31 0.88
CA LEU A 168 -6.90 7.58 -0.49
C LEU A 168 -5.78 8.24 -1.30
N LEU A 169 -5.00 9.17 -0.74
CA LEU A 169 -3.86 9.78 -1.44
C LEU A 169 -2.82 8.75 -1.88
N ILE A 170 -2.48 7.81 -1.01
CA ILE A 170 -1.54 6.71 -1.32
C ILE A 170 -2.14 5.78 -2.37
N LEU A 171 -3.42 5.42 -2.25
CA LEU A 171 -4.10 4.59 -3.24
C LEU A 171 -4.11 5.26 -4.62
N LEU A 172 -4.39 6.56 -4.68
CA LEU A 172 -4.32 7.36 -5.91
C LEU A 172 -2.91 7.36 -6.48
N LEU A 173 -1.89 7.60 -5.65
CA LEU A 173 -0.49 7.63 -6.08
C LEU A 173 -0.06 6.29 -6.72
N ARG A 174 -0.39 5.17 -6.06
CA ARG A 174 -0.04 3.82 -6.51
C ARG A 174 -0.78 3.38 -7.76
N LEU A 175 -2.04 3.79 -7.93
CA LEU A 175 -2.84 3.46 -9.11
C LEU A 175 -2.55 4.38 -10.30
N LYS A 176 -2.22 5.65 -10.05
CA LYS A 176 -2.02 6.66 -11.09
C LYS A 176 -0.79 6.40 -11.94
N ASN A 177 0.30 5.96 -11.32
CA ASN A 177 1.60 5.84 -11.98
C ASN A 177 2.18 4.44 -11.81
N PHE A 178 2.70 3.86 -12.90
CA PHE A 178 3.64 2.77 -12.76
C PHE A 178 4.89 3.27 -12.02
N PRO A 179 5.47 2.48 -11.10
CA PRO A 179 6.67 2.86 -10.35
C PRO A 179 7.78 3.34 -11.29
N ASN A 180 8.09 4.63 -11.22
CA ASN A 180 9.11 5.27 -12.05
C ASN A 180 9.81 6.38 -11.25
N MET A 181 10.97 6.83 -11.71
CA MET A 181 11.76 7.84 -10.98
C MET A 181 11.04 9.19 -10.86
N ASN A 182 10.07 9.52 -11.73
CA ASN A 182 9.30 10.75 -11.61
C ASN A 182 8.36 10.73 -10.39
N LEU A 183 7.93 9.53 -9.97
CA LEU A 183 7.06 9.33 -8.81
C LEU A 183 7.73 9.75 -7.49
N ILE A 184 9.06 9.63 -7.42
CA ILE A 184 9.85 10.05 -6.26
C ILE A 184 9.62 11.53 -5.95
N ASN A 185 9.46 12.38 -6.96
CA ASN A 185 9.16 13.80 -6.76
C ASN A 185 7.77 14.05 -6.16
N GLU A 186 6.77 13.22 -6.49
CA GLU A 186 5.45 13.28 -5.85
C GLU A 186 5.50 12.76 -4.42
N LEU A 187 6.27 11.70 -4.15
CA LEU A 187 6.51 11.20 -2.79
C LEU A 187 7.20 12.25 -1.91
N TYR A 188 8.24 12.93 -2.41
CA TYR A 188 8.89 14.00 -1.66
C TYR A 188 7.93 15.13 -1.28
N LYS A 189 7.03 15.51 -2.18
CA LYS A 189 5.99 16.52 -1.89
C LYS A 189 5.05 16.04 -0.79
N LEU A 190 4.64 14.78 -0.84
CA LEU A 190 3.75 14.19 0.17
C LEU A 190 4.44 14.06 1.54
N ILE A 191 5.71 13.65 1.57
CA ILE A 191 6.54 13.64 2.79
C ILE A 191 6.61 15.04 3.39
N TYR A 192 6.84 16.06 2.56
CA TYR A 192 6.91 17.45 3.00
C TYR A 192 5.57 17.94 3.58
N GLN A 193 4.45 17.65 2.91
CA GLN A 193 3.11 17.99 3.41
C GLN A 193 2.81 17.36 4.77
N LEU A 194 3.14 16.08 4.93
CA LEU A 194 2.98 15.38 6.22
C LEU A 194 3.84 16.01 7.32
N ARG A 195 5.08 16.40 7.01
CA ARG A 195 5.97 17.07 7.96
C ARG A 195 5.47 18.47 8.33
N LEU A 196 4.89 19.22 7.40
CA LEU A 196 4.26 20.51 7.70
C LEU A 196 3.08 20.34 8.67
N LYS A 197 2.21 19.35 8.44
CA LYS A 197 1.09 19.04 9.33
C LYS A 197 1.55 18.75 10.78
N ARG A 198 2.73 18.14 10.96
CA ARG A 198 3.35 17.93 12.28
C ARG A 198 3.58 19.25 13.02
N ASN A 199 4.11 20.24 12.31
CA ASN A 199 4.50 21.51 12.89
C ASN A 199 3.26 22.34 13.29
N ASP A 200 2.20 22.31 12.48
CA ASP A 200 0.94 23.01 12.78
C ASP A 200 0.24 22.42 14.01
N ASN A 201 0.20 21.08 14.14
CA ASN A 201 -0.41 20.40 15.29
C ASN A 201 0.37 20.64 16.60
N ASN A 202 1.70 20.66 16.54
CA ASN A 202 2.54 20.93 17.72
C ASN A 202 2.39 22.38 18.21
N ASN A 203 2.22 23.35 17.31
CA ASN A 203 2.03 24.76 17.68
C ASN A 203 0.67 25.01 18.35
N ASN A 204 -0.39 24.31 17.94
CA ASN A 204 -1.71 24.44 18.56
C ASN A 204 -1.77 23.79 19.96
N ASN A 205 -1.06 22.68 20.17
CA ASN A 205 -1.05 21.98 21.47
C ASN A 205 -0.20 22.68 22.53
N ASN A 206 0.84 23.42 22.15
CA ASN A 206 1.67 24.18 23.11
C ASN A 206 0.92 25.33 23.81
N ASN A 207 -0.28 25.70 23.36
CA ASN A 207 -1.10 26.72 24.04
C ASN A 207 -2.03 26.13 25.13
N ASN A 208 -2.16 24.80 25.20
CA ASN A 208 -2.91 24.15 26.28
C ASN A 208 -1.93 23.67 27.35
N ASN A 209 -1.48 24.61 28.18
CA ASN A 209 -0.81 24.32 29.44
C ASN A 209 -1.72 23.46 30.31
N ASN A 210 -1.45 22.15 30.36
CA ASN A 210 -1.58 21.36 31.57
C ASN A 210 -0.56 20.22 31.51
N ASN A 211 0.24 20.15 32.56
CA ASN A 211 1.09 19.02 32.90
C ASN A 211 0.24 17.75 32.84
N ASP A 212 0.55 16.83 31.92
CA ASP A 212 0.68 15.39 32.19
C ASP A 212 0.96 14.60 30.90
N THR A 213 1.95 13.72 31.01
CA THR A 213 2.45 12.70 30.05
C THR A 213 3.32 13.18 28.87
N ASN A 214 4.63 12.99 29.02
CA ASN A 214 5.64 12.94 27.96
C ASN A 214 5.46 11.72 27.02
N GLY A 215 4.22 11.36 26.69
CA GLY A 215 3.90 10.30 25.74
C GLY A 215 3.85 10.85 24.32
N ILE A 216 4.25 10.03 23.33
CA ILE A 216 3.87 10.30 21.94
C ILE A 216 2.34 10.28 21.86
N ASN A 217 1.75 11.38 21.43
CA ASN A 217 0.31 11.43 21.13
C ASN A 217 -0.01 10.52 19.93
N ASP A 218 -1.20 9.90 19.91
CA ASP A 218 -1.62 8.98 18.83
C ASP A 218 -1.47 9.58 17.42
N ASP A 219 -1.71 10.88 17.27
CA ASP A 219 -1.53 11.61 16.00
C ASP A 219 -0.07 11.64 15.52
N GLN A 220 0.89 11.74 16.45
CA GLN A 220 2.32 11.69 16.13
C GLN A 220 2.73 10.27 15.72
N LEU A 221 2.18 9.24 16.37
CA LEU A 221 2.42 7.85 15.99
C LEU A 221 1.87 7.54 14.60
N ILE A 222 0.66 8.01 14.28
CA ILE A 222 0.06 7.87 12.93
C ILE A 222 0.93 8.54 11.87
N LEU A 223 1.45 9.74 12.17
CA LEU A 223 2.34 10.45 11.27
C LEU A 223 3.64 9.68 11.01
N ILE A 224 4.29 9.16 12.06
CA ILE A 224 5.52 8.36 11.94
C ILE A 224 5.26 7.14 11.04
N LYS A 225 4.16 6.41 11.26
CA LYS A 225 3.74 5.27 10.43
C LYS A 225 3.54 5.67 8.96
N ASN A 226 2.89 6.80 8.71
CA ASN A 226 2.71 7.31 7.34
C ASN A 226 4.04 7.65 6.67
N LEU A 227 4.99 8.23 7.40
CA LEU A 227 6.34 8.54 6.88
C LEU A 227 7.15 7.26 6.60
N GLN A 228 7.04 6.24 7.44
CA GLN A 228 7.63 4.92 7.20
C GLN A 228 7.04 4.26 5.95
N ASN A 229 5.73 4.33 5.75
CA ASN A 229 5.11 3.74 4.56
C ASN A 229 5.55 4.45 3.27
N LEU A 230 5.75 5.77 3.31
CA LEU A 230 6.32 6.52 2.18
C LEU A 230 7.77 6.14 1.88
N SER A 231 8.56 5.76 2.88
CA SER A 231 9.90 5.24 2.64
C SER A 231 9.85 3.88 1.94
N TYR A 232 8.88 3.02 2.29
CA TYR A 232 8.63 1.77 1.58
C TYR A 232 8.24 2.01 0.11
N ASP A 233 7.37 2.99 -0.18
CA ASP A 233 7.05 3.37 -1.56
C ASP A 233 8.31 3.80 -2.36
N ASN A 234 9.24 4.54 -1.76
CA ASN A 234 10.54 4.87 -2.38
C ASN A 234 11.39 3.61 -2.65
N ILE A 235 11.45 2.69 -1.69
CA ILE A 235 12.17 1.41 -1.85
C ILE A 235 11.57 0.60 -2.99
N VAL A 236 10.23 0.53 -3.11
CA VAL A 236 9.53 -0.15 -4.21
C VAL A 236 9.95 0.42 -5.56
N ILE A 237 9.92 1.75 -5.73
CA ILE A 237 10.30 2.40 -6.98
C ILE A 237 11.75 2.08 -7.35
N LEU A 238 12.68 2.23 -6.41
CA LEU A 238 14.10 2.00 -6.66
C LEU A 238 14.40 0.51 -6.94
N THR A 239 13.67 -0.40 -6.30
CA THR A 239 13.78 -1.85 -6.53
C THR A 239 13.30 -2.22 -7.94
N LEU A 240 12.13 -1.71 -8.35
CA LEU A 240 11.53 -2.04 -9.65
C LEU A 240 12.24 -1.39 -10.83
N THR A 241 12.75 -0.18 -10.64
CA THR A 241 13.61 0.51 -11.62
C THR A 241 15.04 -0.02 -11.62
N LYS A 242 15.37 -0.99 -10.75
CA LYS A 242 16.70 -1.60 -10.59
C LYS A 242 17.81 -0.58 -10.32
N ASN A 243 17.49 0.55 -9.70
CA ASN A 243 18.45 1.58 -9.33
C ASN A 243 19.12 1.23 -7.99
N TYR A 244 19.83 0.11 -7.97
CA TYR A 244 20.37 -0.49 -6.74
C TYR A 244 21.40 0.38 -6.03
N LEU A 245 22.22 1.16 -6.78
CA LEU A 245 23.18 2.07 -6.17
C LEU A 245 22.49 3.16 -5.33
N THR A 246 21.47 3.80 -5.89
CA THR A 246 20.68 4.81 -5.18
C THR A 246 19.93 4.17 -4.01
N LEU A 247 19.39 2.96 -4.19
CA LEU A 247 18.70 2.22 -3.15
C LEU A 247 19.61 1.88 -1.97
N ILE A 248 20.81 1.37 -2.22
CA ILE A 248 21.78 1.03 -1.17
C ILE A 248 22.17 2.28 -0.38
N ASN A 249 22.43 3.40 -1.07
CA ASN A 249 22.75 4.66 -0.40
C ASN A 249 21.56 5.19 0.43
N PHE A 250 20.35 5.13 -0.11
CA PHE A 250 19.14 5.51 0.62
C PHE A 250 18.93 4.67 1.88
N LEU A 251 19.07 3.34 1.78
CA LEU A 251 18.94 2.42 2.91
C LEU A 251 20.04 2.65 3.95
N ASN A 252 21.30 2.84 3.53
CA ASN A 252 22.39 3.17 4.46
C ASN A 252 22.10 4.45 5.25
N ASN A 253 21.62 5.50 4.59
CA ASN A 253 21.28 6.76 5.26
C ASN A 253 20.14 6.57 6.27
N LEU A 254 19.11 5.79 5.92
CA LEU A 254 18.03 5.44 6.86
C LEU A 254 18.55 4.64 8.05
N ILE A 255 19.44 3.67 7.83
CA ILE A 255 20.05 2.87 8.90
C ILE A 255 20.82 3.77 9.86
N GLN A 256 21.64 4.69 9.35
CA GLN A 256 22.39 5.63 10.18
C GLN A 256 21.47 6.57 10.97
N GLU A 257 20.44 7.13 10.33
CA GLU A 257 19.46 8.00 11.00
C GLU A 257 18.75 7.25 12.15
N LEU A 258 18.35 5.99 11.92
CA LEU A 258 17.69 5.16 12.93
C LEU A 258 18.64 4.73 14.06
N GLN A 259 19.91 4.47 13.76
CA GLN A 259 20.93 4.18 14.77
C GLN A 259 21.16 5.38 15.69
N GLU A 260 21.30 6.58 15.11
CA GLU A 260 21.47 7.81 15.89
C GLU A 260 20.26 8.12 16.79
N LEU A 261 19.05 7.74 16.38
CA LEU A 261 17.85 7.88 17.21
C LEU A 261 17.90 6.91 18.40
N ASN A 262 18.22 5.65 18.16
CA ASN A 262 18.35 4.64 19.23
C ASN A 262 19.42 5.02 20.27
N GLU A 263 20.58 5.55 19.84
CA GLU A 263 21.66 5.96 20.74
C GLU A 263 21.30 7.20 21.60
N LYS A 264 20.34 8.02 21.16
CA LYS A 264 19.85 9.18 21.92
C LYS A 264 18.79 8.78 22.94
N ASP A 265 18.01 7.74 22.65
CA ASP A 265 16.94 7.23 23.52
C ASP A 265 17.45 6.34 24.67
N ASP A 266 18.67 5.78 24.57
CA ASP A 266 19.34 5.11 25.70
C ASP A 266 19.56 6.02 26.94
N LYS A 267 19.31 7.33 26.81
CA LYS A 267 19.33 8.29 27.93
C LYS A 267 17.94 8.65 28.50
N LEU A 268 16.85 8.12 27.93
CA LEU A 268 15.47 8.45 28.34
C LEU A 268 14.62 7.17 28.48
N GLU A 269 14.69 6.56 29.65
CA GLU A 269 14.14 5.24 30.03
C GLU A 269 12.59 5.08 29.98
N ASN A 270 11.86 5.94 29.26
CA ASN A 270 10.38 6.00 29.31
C ASN A 270 9.66 5.82 27.96
N MET A 271 10.13 4.91 27.09
CA MET A 271 9.53 4.71 25.76
C MET A 271 9.28 3.24 25.36
N ILE A 272 8.66 2.47 26.26
CA ILE A 272 8.43 1.02 26.10
C ILE A 272 7.51 0.68 24.91
N ASN A 273 6.63 1.60 24.48
CA ASN A 273 5.75 1.35 23.33
C ASN A 273 6.33 1.84 21.98
N CYS A 274 7.19 2.87 21.96
CA CYS A 274 7.78 3.37 20.71
C CYS A 274 9.01 2.56 20.28
N SER A 275 9.82 2.13 21.27
CA SER A 275 11.00 1.29 21.06
C SER A 275 10.70 0.05 20.23
N ASN A 276 9.59 -0.66 20.48
CA ASN A 276 9.24 -1.84 19.67
C ASN A 276 8.90 -1.53 18.21
N TYR A 277 8.24 -0.40 17.91
CA TYR A 277 7.87 -0.03 16.53
C TYR A 277 9.06 0.49 15.73
N GLU A 278 9.88 1.35 16.32
CA GLU A 278 11.09 1.86 15.68
C GLU A 278 12.14 0.75 15.51
N PHE A 279 12.24 -0.16 16.48
CA PHE A 279 13.03 -1.38 16.37
C PHE A 279 12.55 -2.31 15.24
N ASN A 280 11.23 -2.46 15.06
CA ASN A 280 10.68 -3.23 13.93
C ASN A 280 11.01 -2.56 12.59
N TYR A 281 10.85 -1.24 12.49
CA TYR A 281 11.18 -0.50 11.27
C TYR A 281 12.68 -0.58 10.95
N TYR A 282 13.56 -0.41 11.94
CA TYR A 282 15.00 -0.59 11.79
C TYR A 282 15.37 -2.00 11.30
N SER A 283 14.77 -3.03 11.90
CA SER A 283 14.95 -4.42 11.46
C SER A 283 14.49 -4.63 10.02
N ASN A 284 13.34 -4.07 9.62
CA ASN A 284 12.82 -4.15 8.26
C ASN A 284 13.78 -3.53 7.24
N ILE A 285 14.30 -2.33 7.52
CA ILE A 285 15.25 -1.64 6.63
C ILE A 285 16.57 -2.43 6.51
N ASN A 286 17.07 -3.00 7.61
CA ASN A 286 18.26 -3.87 7.57
C ASN A 286 18.05 -5.14 6.74
N LEU A 287 16.88 -5.77 6.81
CA LEU A 287 16.58 -6.92 5.97
C LEU A 287 16.57 -6.55 4.48
N ILE A 288 15.94 -5.42 4.11
CA ILE A 288 15.93 -4.97 2.71
C ILE A 288 17.35 -4.63 2.25
N TYR A 289 18.13 -3.92 3.07
CA TYR A 289 19.53 -3.62 2.79
C TYR A 289 20.33 -4.89 2.50
N LEU A 290 20.19 -5.91 3.35
CA LEU A 290 20.83 -7.21 3.20
C LEU A 290 20.45 -7.88 1.88
N ILE A 291 19.15 -8.00 1.60
CA ILE A 291 18.62 -8.62 0.37
C ILE A 291 19.16 -7.92 -0.87
N ILE A 292 19.12 -6.58 -0.91
CA ILE A 292 19.55 -5.81 -2.08
C ILE A 292 21.06 -5.94 -2.30
N ASN A 293 21.88 -5.90 -1.25
CA ASN A 293 23.32 -6.12 -1.37
C ASN A 293 23.62 -7.52 -1.93
N LEU A 294 22.97 -8.56 -1.41
CA LEU A 294 23.15 -9.92 -1.91
C LEU A 294 22.72 -10.06 -3.38
N ILE A 295 21.64 -9.40 -3.81
CA ILE A 295 21.25 -9.36 -5.24
C ILE A 295 22.35 -8.71 -6.09
N VAL A 296 22.93 -7.60 -5.63
CA VAL A 296 24.02 -6.91 -6.35
C VAL A 296 25.27 -7.80 -6.43
N TYR A 297 25.68 -8.43 -5.34
CA TYR A 297 26.83 -9.36 -5.33
C TYR A 297 26.59 -10.61 -6.16
N HIS A 298 25.36 -11.13 -6.17
CA HIS A 298 24.96 -12.22 -7.06
C HIS A 298 25.14 -11.82 -8.53
N ASN A 299 24.67 -10.63 -8.92
CA ASN A 299 24.84 -10.12 -10.28
C ASN A 299 26.32 -9.89 -10.67
N GLN A 300 27.21 -9.75 -9.67
CA GLN A 300 28.65 -9.65 -9.86
C GLN A 300 29.38 -11.00 -9.74
N ASN A 301 28.67 -12.12 -9.51
CA ASN A 301 29.23 -13.46 -9.25
C ASN A 301 30.16 -13.52 -8.03
N HIS A 302 29.93 -12.70 -7.01
CA HIS A 302 30.74 -12.61 -5.78
C HIS A 302 29.98 -13.00 -4.51
N ILE A 303 28.77 -13.53 -4.62
CA ILE A 303 27.91 -13.86 -3.48
C ILE A 303 28.56 -14.87 -2.52
N ASP A 304 29.25 -15.89 -3.03
CA ASP A 304 29.86 -16.92 -2.19
C ASP A 304 31.06 -16.40 -1.39
N VAL A 305 31.76 -15.39 -1.91
CA VAL A 305 32.86 -14.71 -1.19
C VAL A 305 32.29 -13.94 0.00
N VAL A 306 31.20 -13.21 -0.23
CA VAL A 306 30.56 -12.36 0.77
C VAL A 306 29.89 -13.16 1.89
N ILE A 307 29.38 -14.35 1.58
CA ILE A 307 28.69 -15.22 2.55
C ILE A 307 29.68 -16.15 3.30
N ASN A 308 30.76 -16.59 2.65
CA ASN A 308 31.67 -17.62 3.19
C ASN A 308 33.06 -17.09 3.57
N ASP A 309 33.27 -15.76 3.66
CA ASP A 309 34.53 -15.20 4.15
C ASP A 309 34.93 -15.88 5.47
N GLY A 310 36.10 -16.52 5.45
CA GLY A 310 36.48 -17.70 6.26
C GLY A 310 36.62 -17.52 7.77
N ASP A 311 36.19 -16.41 8.35
CA ASP A 311 36.29 -16.11 9.79
C ASP A 311 34.93 -16.15 10.52
N GLY A 312 33.86 -16.61 9.88
CA GLY A 312 32.56 -16.87 10.53
C GLY A 312 31.76 -15.61 10.93
N ASP A 313 32.40 -14.44 11.02
CA ASP A 313 31.81 -13.18 11.45
C ASP A 313 31.85 -12.13 10.33
N THR A 314 31.21 -12.45 9.20
CA THR A 314 31.04 -11.47 8.12
C THR A 314 30.09 -10.36 8.60
N LYS A 315 30.29 -9.13 8.10
CA LYS A 315 29.38 -7.99 8.38
C LYS A 315 27.90 -8.37 8.18
N PHE A 316 27.61 -9.22 7.18
CA PHE A 316 26.26 -9.66 6.87
C PHE A 316 25.73 -10.74 7.83
N ASN A 317 26.58 -11.65 8.32
CA ASN A 317 26.22 -12.59 9.39
C ASN A 317 25.83 -11.83 10.65
N HIS A 318 26.63 -10.82 11.03
CA HIS A 318 26.33 -9.97 12.16
C HIS A 318 24.98 -9.27 12.00
N ILE A 319 24.73 -8.58 10.87
CA ILE A 319 23.44 -7.91 10.59
C ILE A 319 22.27 -8.91 10.72
N TRP A 320 22.37 -10.08 10.09
CA TRP A 320 21.31 -11.10 10.11
C TRP A 320 20.99 -11.59 11.53
N ASN A 321 21.99 -11.78 12.36
CA ASN A 321 21.83 -12.36 13.70
C ASN A 321 21.46 -11.33 14.76
N THR A 322 22.00 -10.11 14.70
CA THR A 322 21.87 -9.12 15.78
C THR A 322 20.89 -7.99 15.46
N GLN A 323 20.76 -7.60 14.19
CA GLN A 323 20.00 -6.40 13.80
C GLN A 323 18.62 -6.73 13.21
N ILE A 324 18.38 -7.98 12.80
CA ILE A 324 17.12 -8.42 12.21
C ILE A 324 16.35 -9.31 13.18
N ASN A 325 15.19 -8.83 13.61
CA ASN A 325 14.31 -9.53 14.55
C ASN A 325 13.50 -10.66 13.89
N GLN A 326 12.91 -11.52 14.74
CA GLN A 326 12.17 -12.69 14.26
C GLN A 326 10.89 -12.32 13.49
N THR A 327 10.18 -11.26 13.87
CA THR A 327 8.97 -10.80 13.17
C THR A 327 9.26 -10.43 11.71
N THR A 328 10.40 -9.77 11.49
CA THR A 328 10.89 -9.38 10.17
C THR A 328 11.24 -10.61 9.33
N LYS A 329 11.94 -11.58 9.92
CA LYS A 329 12.26 -12.87 9.28
C LYS A 329 11.00 -13.66 8.94
N ASN A 330 10.03 -13.72 9.84
CA ASN A 330 8.74 -14.37 9.63
C ASN A 330 7.96 -13.72 8.47
N SER A 331 8.05 -12.41 8.30
CA SER A 331 7.42 -11.70 7.17
C SER A 331 8.00 -12.17 5.83
N LEU A 332 9.32 -12.37 5.74
CA LEU A 332 9.97 -12.92 4.55
C LEU A 332 9.52 -14.36 4.28
N ILE A 333 9.55 -15.22 5.31
CA ILE A 333 9.14 -16.63 5.21
C ILE A 333 7.69 -16.73 4.73
N TYR A 334 6.78 -15.97 5.34
CA TYR A 334 5.37 -15.91 4.94
C TYR A 334 5.22 -15.48 3.48
N THR A 335 5.94 -14.44 3.05
CA THR A 335 5.90 -13.97 1.66
C THR A 335 6.34 -15.07 0.69
N LEU A 336 7.43 -15.77 0.99
CA LEU A 336 7.96 -16.85 0.16
C LEU A 336 7.01 -18.07 0.07
N GLN A 337 6.27 -18.35 1.14
CA GLN A 337 5.30 -19.45 1.19
C GLN A 337 4.01 -19.14 0.43
N HIS A 338 3.54 -17.89 0.46
CA HIS A 338 2.23 -17.52 -0.06
C HIS A 338 2.25 -16.81 -1.41
N ILE A 339 3.40 -16.32 -1.88
CA ILE A 339 3.48 -15.51 -3.10
C ILE A 339 4.46 -16.13 -4.09
N SER A 340 3.97 -16.38 -5.30
CA SER A 340 4.79 -16.88 -6.39
C SER A 340 5.81 -15.83 -6.88
N PRO A 341 7.06 -16.20 -7.17
CA PRO A 341 8.08 -15.26 -7.65
C PRO A 341 7.78 -14.67 -9.04
N SER A 342 6.95 -15.34 -9.85
CA SER A 342 6.51 -14.90 -11.19
C SER A 342 4.98 -14.87 -11.30
N LEU A 343 4.43 -14.01 -12.17
CA LEU A 343 2.98 -13.97 -12.46
C LEU A 343 2.52 -15.19 -13.26
N SER A 344 3.40 -15.84 -14.02
CA SER A 344 3.04 -16.94 -14.92
C SER A 344 2.71 -18.24 -14.19
N SER A 345 3.17 -18.41 -12.95
CA SER A 345 2.92 -19.62 -12.15
C SER A 345 1.59 -19.59 -11.39
N THR A 346 0.89 -18.46 -11.32
CA THR A 346 -0.43 -18.37 -10.66
C THR A 346 -1.60 -18.76 -11.56
N ASN A 347 -1.35 -19.06 -12.85
CA ASN A 347 -2.36 -19.56 -13.79
C ASN A 347 -2.33 -21.09 -13.99
N SER A 348 -1.49 -21.85 -13.27
CA SER A 348 -1.61 -23.31 -13.18
C SER A 348 -2.44 -23.70 -11.96
N LEU A 349 -3.71 -23.32 -11.95
CA LEU A 349 -4.71 -23.95 -11.09
C LEU A 349 -5.54 -24.86 -11.99
N HIS A 350 -5.54 -26.16 -11.63
CA HIS A 350 -6.32 -27.26 -12.17
C HIS A 350 -5.84 -27.92 -13.46
N ASP A 351 -4.79 -28.75 -13.35
CA ASP A 351 -4.89 -30.06 -14.00
C ASP A 351 -5.68 -30.98 -13.06
N ASN A 352 -6.87 -31.36 -13.54
CA ASN A 352 -7.77 -32.30 -12.89
C ASN A 352 -7.08 -33.67 -12.77
N ASN A 353 -6.86 -34.15 -11.55
CA ASN A 353 -7.19 -35.51 -11.08
C ASN A 353 -6.49 -35.82 -9.74
N ASN A 354 -7.31 -36.10 -8.73
CA ASN A 354 -7.08 -36.93 -7.53
C ASN A 354 -5.91 -36.58 -6.58
N ASP A 355 -6.30 -36.33 -5.32
CA ASP A 355 -5.52 -36.57 -4.10
C ASP A 355 -4.05 -36.15 -4.10
N SER A 356 -3.80 -34.86 -3.90
CA SER A 356 -2.57 -34.43 -3.24
C SER A 356 -2.83 -33.17 -2.43
N GLN A 357 -2.70 -33.30 -1.11
CA GLN A 357 -2.60 -32.20 -0.15
C GLN A 357 -1.80 -31.05 -0.75
N GLU A 358 -2.29 -29.82 -0.64
CA GLU A 358 -1.48 -28.61 -0.85
C GLU A 358 -0.29 -28.70 0.11
N SER A 359 0.83 -29.23 -0.37
CA SER A 359 2.07 -29.20 0.37
C SER A 359 2.50 -27.74 0.38
N ILE A 360 2.13 -27.02 1.44
CA ILE A 360 2.74 -25.74 1.80
C ILE A 360 4.25 -26.01 1.73
N LEU A 361 4.91 -25.50 0.69
CA LEU A 361 6.35 -25.63 0.56
C LEU A 361 6.93 -24.96 1.80
N GLN A 362 7.46 -25.77 2.71
CA GLN A 362 7.99 -25.28 3.98
C GLN A 362 9.33 -24.61 3.70
N PHE A 363 9.28 -23.38 3.20
CA PHE A 363 10.46 -22.55 3.03
C PHE A 363 11.01 -22.23 4.41
N LYS A 364 12.26 -22.63 4.64
CA LYS A 364 13.03 -22.28 5.83
C LYS A 364 14.15 -21.35 5.39
N CYS A 365 14.32 -20.26 6.12
CA CYS A 365 15.38 -19.27 5.89
C CYS A 365 15.91 -18.86 7.27
N ASP A 366 16.71 -19.74 7.87
CA ASP A 366 17.21 -19.54 9.24
C ASP A 366 18.55 -18.80 9.24
N SER A 367 19.32 -18.98 8.16
CA SER A 367 20.66 -18.43 8.00
C SER A 367 20.76 -17.49 6.80
N ILE A 368 21.80 -16.67 6.83
CA ILE A 368 22.24 -15.86 5.70
C ILE A 368 22.65 -16.71 4.48
N GLN A 369 23.19 -17.92 4.70
CA GLN A 369 23.46 -18.87 3.62
C GLN A 369 22.16 -19.27 2.91
N ASP A 370 21.10 -19.58 3.66
CA ASP A 370 19.78 -19.91 3.08
C ASP A 370 19.24 -18.73 2.26
N LEU A 371 19.38 -17.50 2.78
CA LEU A 371 18.98 -16.30 2.06
C LEU A 371 19.76 -16.14 0.74
N GLY A 372 21.07 -16.37 0.77
CA GLY A 372 21.92 -16.34 -0.42
C GLY A 372 21.51 -17.37 -1.47
N GLN A 373 21.22 -18.61 -1.04
CA GLN A 373 20.73 -19.66 -1.93
C GLN A 373 19.37 -19.30 -2.57
N LEU A 374 18.44 -18.71 -1.81
CA LEU A 374 17.16 -18.27 -2.34
C LEU A 374 17.32 -17.19 -3.42
N ILE A 375 18.31 -16.31 -3.28
CA ILE A 375 18.65 -15.29 -4.29
C ILE A 375 19.29 -15.95 -5.53
N GLN A 376 20.25 -16.86 -5.35
CA GLN A 376 20.86 -17.62 -6.44
C GLN A 376 19.83 -18.41 -7.26
N GLN A 377 18.84 -19.00 -6.58
CA GLN A 377 17.75 -19.74 -7.21
C GLN A 377 16.67 -18.83 -7.85
N GLY A 378 16.82 -17.51 -7.77
CA GLY A 378 15.85 -16.55 -8.32
C GLY A 378 14.49 -16.57 -7.61
N LYS A 379 14.42 -17.07 -6.37
CA LYS A 379 13.18 -17.10 -5.58
C LYS A 379 12.84 -15.74 -5.00
N ILE A 380 13.83 -14.90 -4.72
CA ILE A 380 13.62 -13.52 -4.27
C ILE A 380 13.61 -12.58 -5.48
N THR A 381 12.40 -12.24 -5.93
CA THR A 381 12.18 -11.30 -7.04
C THR A 381 11.69 -9.93 -6.53
N GLY A 382 11.62 -8.95 -7.42
CA GLY A 382 10.99 -7.65 -7.09
C GLY A 382 9.56 -7.81 -6.55
N ARG A 383 8.79 -8.80 -7.04
CA ARG A 383 7.43 -9.11 -6.52
C ARG A 383 7.46 -9.56 -5.07
N ILE A 384 8.41 -10.43 -4.70
CA ILE A 384 8.60 -10.86 -3.30
C ILE A 384 8.99 -9.67 -2.42
N ILE A 385 9.96 -8.86 -2.84
CA ILE A 385 10.41 -7.69 -2.08
C ILE A 385 9.25 -6.71 -1.86
N CYS A 386 8.49 -6.39 -2.91
CA CYS A 386 7.35 -5.48 -2.80
C CYS A 386 6.20 -6.07 -1.98
N SER A 387 5.98 -7.38 -2.04
CA SER A 387 4.95 -8.00 -1.21
C SER A 387 5.35 -8.04 0.27
N LEU A 388 6.64 -8.26 0.55
CA LEU A 388 7.21 -8.13 1.90
C LEU A 388 7.02 -6.72 2.46
N LEU A 389 7.34 -5.69 1.67
CA LEU A 389 7.06 -4.29 2.01
C LEU A 389 5.55 -4.04 2.21
N GLY A 390 4.69 -4.78 1.49
CA GLY A 390 3.24 -4.70 1.60
C GLY A 390 2.73 -5.21 2.93
N ILE A 391 3.32 -6.29 3.47
CA ILE A 391 3.02 -6.81 4.81
C ILE A 391 3.28 -5.72 5.86
N TRP A 392 4.43 -5.05 5.79
CA TRP A 392 4.81 -4.04 6.76
C TRP A 392 3.98 -2.76 6.62
N ASP A 393 3.66 -2.33 5.40
CA ASP A 393 2.72 -1.23 5.15
C ASP A 393 1.34 -1.53 5.76
N LEU A 394 0.78 -2.71 5.49
CA LEU A 394 -0.51 -3.11 6.05
C LEU A 394 -0.47 -3.20 7.58
N SER A 395 0.64 -3.67 8.16
CA SER A 395 0.84 -3.69 9.61
C SER A 395 0.79 -2.27 10.19
N ASN A 396 1.49 -1.32 9.56
CA ASN A 396 1.50 0.08 9.96
C ASN A 396 0.13 0.76 9.77
N THR A 397 -0.54 0.51 8.64
CA THR A 397 -1.75 1.24 8.21
C THR A 397 -3.04 0.70 8.85
N PHE A 398 -3.12 -0.61 9.10
CA PHE A 398 -4.34 -1.29 9.52
C PHE A 398 -4.15 -2.19 10.76
N GLY A 399 -2.94 -2.27 11.32
CA GLY A 399 -2.69 -3.05 12.53
C GLY A 399 -2.68 -4.56 12.31
N PHE A 400 -2.35 -5.02 11.11
CA PHE A 400 -2.14 -6.46 10.87
C PHE A 400 -0.87 -6.96 11.57
N ILE A 401 -0.93 -8.19 12.06
CA ILE A 401 0.16 -8.89 12.74
C ILE A 401 0.36 -10.28 12.13
N LEU A 402 1.60 -10.75 12.18
CA LEU A 402 1.98 -12.09 11.80
C LEU A 402 2.06 -12.94 13.07
N SER A 403 1.17 -13.92 13.20
CA SER A 403 1.11 -14.82 14.36
C SER A 403 1.39 -16.27 13.96
N ASN A 404 2.07 -17.00 14.83
CA ASN A 404 2.15 -18.45 14.76
C ASN A 404 0.85 -19.04 15.30
N ASN A 405 0.30 -20.02 14.59
CA ASN A 405 -0.99 -20.66 14.93
C ASN A 405 -1.02 -21.24 16.36
N ASP A 406 0.14 -21.60 16.92
CA ASP A 406 0.25 -22.24 18.25
C ASP A 406 -0.01 -21.29 19.43
N ASN A 407 0.15 -19.97 19.26
CA ASN A 407 0.00 -19.03 20.38
C ASN A 407 -1.46 -18.66 20.72
N ASN A 408 -2.43 -18.97 19.85
CA ASN A 408 -3.84 -18.66 20.11
C ASN A 408 -4.60 -19.74 20.89
N ASN A 409 -4.05 -20.95 21.06
CA ASN A 409 -4.70 -22.04 21.78
C ASN A 409 -4.30 -22.16 23.26
N ASN A 410 -3.34 -21.38 23.76
CA ASN A 410 -2.82 -21.54 25.13
C ASN A 410 -3.61 -20.83 26.24
N ASN A 411 -4.79 -20.28 25.95
CA ASN A 411 -5.67 -19.71 26.98
C ASN A 411 -6.90 -20.54 27.34
N ASN A 412 -7.06 -21.77 26.82
CA ASN A 412 -8.07 -22.69 27.33
C ASN A 412 -7.62 -24.16 27.26
N ASN A 413 -7.60 -24.79 28.44
CA ASN A 413 -7.38 -26.20 28.75
C ASN A 413 -5.94 -26.70 28.83
N ASN A 414 -5.47 -26.80 30.08
CA ASN A 414 -4.62 -27.89 30.56
C ASN A 414 -5.16 -29.24 30.03
N ASN A 415 -4.46 -29.82 29.07
CA ASN A 415 -4.31 -31.27 29.01
C ASN A 415 -3.04 -31.62 28.23
N ASN A 416 -2.11 -32.24 28.96
CA ASN A 416 -0.93 -32.91 28.43
C ASN A 416 -1.33 -33.88 27.31
N ASN A 417 -0.93 -33.58 26.08
CA ASN A 417 -0.61 -34.62 25.11
C ASN A 417 0.49 -34.10 24.18
N ASN A 418 1.71 -34.61 24.42
CA ASN A 418 2.85 -34.48 23.52
C ASN A 418 2.53 -35.17 22.20
N ASN A 419 2.25 -34.37 21.16
CA ASN A 419 2.41 -34.79 19.77
C ASN A 419 3.08 -33.63 19.02
N ASN A 420 4.39 -33.73 18.85
CA ASN A 420 5.23 -32.84 18.04
C ASN A 420 4.91 -33.01 16.55
N ASN A 421 3.82 -32.42 16.08
CA ASN A 421 3.63 -32.07 14.68
C ASN A 421 3.45 -30.56 14.58
N ASN A 422 4.56 -29.82 14.77
CA ASN A 422 4.62 -28.37 14.67
C ASN A 422 4.52 -27.94 13.20
N ASN A 423 3.29 -27.94 12.68
CA ASN A 423 2.98 -27.17 11.48
C ASN A 423 2.84 -25.70 11.89
N ASN A 424 3.97 -25.02 12.09
CA ASN A 424 4.03 -23.57 12.35
C ASN A 424 3.59 -22.80 11.10
N THR A 425 2.30 -22.84 10.77
CA THR A 425 1.74 -22.03 9.69
C THR A 425 1.60 -20.60 10.19
N LEU A 426 2.44 -19.71 9.66
CA LEU A 426 2.34 -18.28 9.89
C LEU A 426 1.03 -17.75 9.30
N ARG A 427 0.28 -16.97 10.07
CA ARG A 427 -0.95 -16.32 9.61
C ARG A 427 -0.84 -14.82 9.75
N PHE A 428 -1.21 -14.10 8.69
CA PHE A 428 -1.31 -12.65 8.71
C PHE A 428 -2.75 -12.24 8.99
N MET A 429 -3.00 -11.71 10.19
CA MET A 429 -4.34 -11.41 10.69
C MET A 429 -4.36 -10.05 11.40
N LYS A 430 -5.53 -9.44 11.50
CA LYS A 430 -5.68 -8.16 12.17
C LYS A 430 -5.47 -8.31 13.68
N ASN A 431 -4.80 -7.34 14.30
CA ASN A 431 -4.65 -7.31 15.74
C ASN A 431 -5.98 -6.87 16.40
N ASN A 432 -6.72 -7.80 16.99
CA ASN A 432 -8.06 -7.56 17.54
C ASN A 432 -8.06 -6.75 18.86
N PHE A 433 -6.91 -6.31 19.36
CA PHE A 433 -6.76 -5.69 20.69
C PHE A 433 -7.52 -4.36 20.90
N GLN A 434 -8.08 -3.75 19.85
CA GLN A 434 -8.91 -2.53 19.97
C GLN A 434 -10.42 -2.76 19.75
N GLU A 435 -10.87 -3.98 19.43
CA GLU A 435 -12.29 -4.25 19.11
C GLU A 435 -13.09 -4.92 20.24
N ASN A 436 -12.59 -4.89 21.48
CA ASN A 436 -13.36 -5.27 22.67
C ASN A 436 -14.36 -4.17 23.08
N GLN A 437 -15.27 -3.79 22.17
CA GLN A 437 -16.52 -3.09 22.46
C GLN A 437 -17.45 -2.91 21.24
N GLN A 438 -17.48 -3.85 20.29
CA GLN A 438 -18.63 -3.92 19.38
C GLN A 438 -19.83 -4.48 20.15
N GLN A 439 -20.50 -3.61 20.92
CA GLN A 439 -21.93 -3.76 21.10
C GLN A 439 -22.53 -3.90 19.70
N GLN A 440 -23.44 -4.87 19.56
CA GLN A 440 -24.21 -5.12 18.35
C GLN A 440 -25.14 -3.93 18.11
N LEU A 441 -24.56 -2.80 17.69
CA LEU A 441 -25.23 -1.56 17.38
C LEU A 441 -26.06 -1.79 16.13
N ASP A 442 -27.37 -1.59 16.25
CA ASP A 442 -28.30 -1.68 15.14
C ASP A 442 -27.88 -0.67 14.05
N ILE A 443 -27.53 -1.17 12.87
CA ILE A 443 -27.07 -0.37 11.73
C ILE A 443 -28.07 0.73 11.38
N ASN A 444 -29.35 0.50 11.69
CA ASN A 444 -30.45 1.42 11.42
C ASN A 444 -30.41 2.69 12.29
N THR A 445 -29.60 2.72 13.34
CA THR A 445 -29.47 3.85 14.26
C THR A 445 -28.24 4.72 14.00
N LEU A 446 -27.36 4.29 13.07
CA LEU A 446 -26.10 4.97 12.79
C LEU A 446 -26.26 6.08 11.75
N SER A 447 -25.47 7.13 11.91
CA SER A 447 -25.33 8.19 10.92
C SER A 447 -24.65 7.68 9.64
N ASN A 448 -24.87 8.39 8.53
CA ASN A 448 -24.22 8.08 7.25
C ASN A 448 -22.68 8.05 7.35
N ASP A 449 -22.10 8.94 8.16
CA ASP A 449 -20.66 8.98 8.42
C ASP A 449 -20.15 7.75 9.17
N GLU A 450 -20.90 7.26 10.15
CA GLU A 450 -20.55 6.05 10.89
C GLU A 450 -20.68 4.80 10.00
N ILE A 451 -21.74 4.72 9.19
CA ILE A 451 -21.95 3.59 8.27
C ILE A 451 -20.82 3.52 7.24
N ILE A 452 -20.45 4.64 6.61
CA ILE A 452 -19.36 4.64 5.63
C ILE A 452 -18.00 4.33 6.26
N ASN A 453 -17.75 4.79 7.50
CA ASN A 453 -16.55 4.44 8.25
C ASN A 453 -16.48 2.93 8.52
N LYS A 454 -17.61 2.32 8.93
CA LYS A 454 -17.72 0.87 9.11
C LYS A 454 -17.49 0.12 7.79
N CYS A 455 -18.04 0.60 6.67
CA CYS A 455 -17.80 0.03 5.35
C CYS A 455 -16.32 0.04 4.98
N CYS A 456 -15.65 1.19 5.12
CA CYS A 456 -14.21 1.31 4.89
C CYS A 456 -13.42 0.36 5.79
N HIS A 457 -13.78 0.27 7.07
CA HIS A 457 -13.12 -0.60 8.03
C HIS A 457 -13.23 -2.08 7.64
N LEU A 458 -14.43 -2.60 7.38
CA LEU A 458 -14.65 -3.99 6.97
C LEU A 458 -13.92 -4.32 5.66
N LEU A 459 -13.89 -3.40 4.70
CA LEU A 459 -13.16 -3.60 3.46
C LEU A 459 -11.65 -3.60 3.68
N ASN A 460 -11.14 -2.74 4.56
CA ASN A 460 -9.72 -2.68 4.88
C ASN A 460 -9.22 -3.99 5.52
N ASP A 461 -10.08 -4.68 6.26
CA ASP A 461 -9.76 -5.98 6.88
C ASP A 461 -9.51 -7.08 5.83
N GLN A 462 -9.90 -6.88 4.56
CA GLN A 462 -9.66 -7.81 3.47
C GLN A 462 -8.26 -7.68 2.83
N TRP A 463 -7.50 -6.62 3.12
CA TRP A 463 -6.18 -6.40 2.49
C TRP A 463 -5.18 -7.53 2.73
N CYS A 464 -5.28 -8.26 3.86
CA CYS A 464 -4.42 -9.41 4.14
C CYS A 464 -4.54 -10.53 3.09
N LYS A 465 -5.67 -10.62 2.37
CA LYS A 465 -5.89 -11.58 1.28
C LYS A 465 -5.23 -11.15 -0.03
N TYR A 466 -4.89 -9.87 -0.16
CA TYR A 466 -4.47 -9.22 -1.41
C TYR A 466 -3.14 -8.47 -1.25
N ILE A 467 -2.23 -8.97 -0.42
CA ILE A 467 -0.93 -8.33 -0.09
C ILE A 467 -0.11 -8.04 -1.35
N ASN A 468 -0.09 -8.98 -2.29
CA ASN A 468 0.52 -8.87 -3.62
C ASN A 468 0.00 -7.66 -4.45
N LYS A 469 -1.20 -7.15 -4.14
CA LYS A 469 -1.82 -6.03 -4.84
C LYS A 469 -1.58 -4.68 -4.19
N VAL A 470 -0.98 -4.62 -2.99
CA VAL A 470 -0.77 -3.37 -2.22
C VAL A 470 -0.06 -2.29 -3.04
N TYR A 471 0.91 -2.67 -3.88
CA TYR A 471 1.63 -1.77 -4.78
C TYR A 471 1.22 -1.88 -6.25
N GLY A 472 0.12 -2.58 -6.57
CA GLY A 472 -0.41 -2.67 -7.93
C GLY A 472 0.51 -3.34 -8.95
N LEU A 473 1.28 -4.35 -8.51
CA LEU A 473 2.30 -5.06 -9.30
C LEU A 473 1.78 -6.27 -10.06
N GLU A 474 0.47 -6.45 -10.14
CA GLU A 474 -0.20 -7.51 -10.89
C GLU A 474 -0.75 -7.03 -12.23
#